data_AF-A0A7L4PUZ4-F1
#
_entry.id   AF-A0A7L4PUZ4-F1
#
_cell.length_a   1.000
_cell.length_b   1.000
_cell.length_c   1.000
_cell.angle_alpha   90.00
_cell.angle_beta   90.00
_cell.angle_gamma   90.00
#
_symmetry.space_group_name_H-M   'P 1'
#
loop_
_entity.id
_entity.type
_entity.pdbx_description
1 polymer ?
#
loop_
_entity_poly.entity_id
_entity_poly.type
_entity_poly.pdbx_seq_one_letter_code
_entity_poly.pdbx_strand_id
1 'polypeptide(L)'
;MPTDYFEMMVTSIRLTPDERRSILDKRKKQCICDICPTYRECVRTEQGAGEAERAFCTVGGSACIVNEHECLCSTCPLSREMELSFSYYCTRGSEAQQRVREVIGLR
;
A
#
# COMPACT_ATOMS: atom_id res chain seq x y z
N MET A 1 -25.48 8.13 3.25
CA MET A 1 -24.36 7.79 2.36
C MET A 1 -23.20 8.70 2.75
N PRO A 2 -21.97 8.20 2.94
CA PRO A 2 -20.90 9.03 3.47
C PRO A 2 -20.57 10.15 2.49
N THR A 3 -20.47 11.39 2.98
CA THR A 3 -20.33 12.59 2.16
C THR A 3 -18.88 13.08 1.99
N ASP A 4 -17.92 12.46 2.68
CA ASP A 4 -16.51 12.85 2.70
C ASP A 4 -15.59 11.64 3.03
N TYR A 5 -14.38 11.64 2.47
CA TYR A 5 -13.26 10.74 2.75
C TYR A 5 -13.00 10.55 4.25
N PHE A 6 -13.17 11.60 5.06
CA PHE A 6 -13.05 11.50 6.52
C PHE A 6 -14.09 10.53 7.13
N GLU A 7 -15.36 10.63 6.74
CA GLU A 7 -16.40 9.70 7.21
C GLU A 7 -16.11 8.26 6.76
N MET A 8 -15.56 8.10 5.55
CA MET A 8 -15.15 6.81 5.01
C MET A 8 -13.97 6.20 5.79
N MET A 9 -13.02 7.03 6.22
CA MET A 9 -11.92 6.63 7.12
C MET A 9 -12.44 6.27 8.51
N VAL A 10 -13.38 7.04 9.09
CA VAL A 10 -13.93 6.77 10.42
C VAL A 10 -14.82 5.52 10.44
N THR A 11 -15.58 5.26 9.37
CA THR A 11 -16.31 3.98 9.24
C THR A 11 -15.38 2.79 9.13
N SER A 12 -14.18 2.96 8.57
CA SER A 12 -13.17 1.90 8.56
C SER A 12 -12.65 1.51 9.96
N ILE A 13 -12.82 2.36 10.97
CA ILE A 13 -12.51 2.04 12.39
C ILE A 13 -13.53 1.06 12.98
N ARG A 14 -14.75 1.01 12.42
CA ARG A 14 -15.83 0.11 12.86
C ARG A 14 -15.87 -1.22 12.12
N LEU A 15 -14.93 -1.46 11.20
CA LEU A 15 -14.88 -2.70 10.43
C LEU A 15 -14.61 -3.90 11.36
N THR A 16 -15.39 -4.95 11.17
CA THR A 16 -15.09 -6.24 11.77
C THR A 16 -13.78 -6.82 11.20
N PRO A 17 -13.09 -7.72 11.92
CA PRO A 17 -11.90 -8.38 11.40
C PRO A 17 -12.12 -9.06 10.03
N ASP A 18 -13.31 -9.59 9.80
CA ASP A 18 -13.69 -10.28 8.56
C ASP A 18 -13.91 -9.30 7.40
N GLU A 19 -14.57 -8.17 7.62
CA GLU A 19 -14.72 -7.13 6.60
C GLU A 19 -13.36 -6.53 6.24
N ARG A 20 -12.50 -6.30 7.23
CA ARG A 20 -11.11 -5.86 7.00
C ARG A 20 -10.35 -6.86 6.13
N ARG A 21 -10.48 -8.16 6.39
CA ARG A 21 -9.88 -9.22 5.54
C ARG A 21 -10.43 -9.19 4.12
N SER A 22 -11.74 -9.05 3.95
CA SER A 22 -12.36 -9.00 2.61
C SER A 22 -11.87 -7.81 1.79
N ILE A 23 -11.75 -6.63 2.40
CA ILE A 23 -11.21 -5.44 1.75
C ILE A 23 -9.74 -5.65 1.37
N LEU A 24 -8.94 -6.21 2.28
CA LEU A 24 -7.53 -6.51 2.01
C LEU A 24 -7.39 -7.51 0.86
N ASP A 25 -8.18 -8.57 0.82
CA ASP A 25 -8.16 -9.57 -0.24
C ASP A 25 -8.51 -8.95 -1.61
N LYS A 26 -9.54 -8.11 -1.67
CA LYS A 26 -9.90 -7.36 -2.90
C LYS A 26 -8.75 -6.47 -3.37
N ARG A 27 -8.16 -5.68 -2.47
CA ARG A 27 -7.05 -4.78 -2.81
C ARG A 27 -5.80 -5.52 -3.25
N LYS A 28 -5.51 -6.69 -2.65
CA LYS A 28 -4.42 -7.58 -3.09
C LYS A 28 -4.63 -8.11 -4.49
N LYS A 29 -5.87 -8.42 -4.88
CA LYS A 29 -6.23 -8.86 -6.24
C LYS A 29 -6.13 -7.73 -7.27
N GLN A 30 -6.28 -6.47 -6.85
CA GLN A 30 -6.22 -5.31 -7.74
C GLN A 30 -4.80 -4.72 -7.90
N CYS A 31 -3.89 -4.93 -6.93
CA CYS A 31 -2.54 -4.38 -7.06
C CYS A 31 -1.70 -5.20 -8.04
N ILE A 32 -0.86 -4.49 -8.80
CA ILE A 32 0.10 -5.05 -9.76
C ILE A 32 1.49 -5.24 -9.14
N CYS A 33 1.54 -5.46 -7.83
CA CYS A 33 2.80 -5.49 -7.09
C CYS A 33 3.65 -6.71 -7.48
N ASP A 34 3.03 -7.80 -7.91
CA ASP A 34 3.66 -9.04 -8.38
C ASP A 34 4.61 -8.85 -9.59
N ILE A 35 4.31 -7.87 -10.45
CA ILE A 35 5.16 -7.50 -11.59
C ILE A 35 6.14 -6.36 -11.28
N CYS A 36 6.02 -5.71 -10.11
CA CYS A 36 6.87 -4.60 -9.71
C CYS A 36 8.33 -5.06 -9.48
N PRO A 37 9.33 -4.48 -10.17
CA PRO A 37 10.73 -4.86 -10.00
C PRO A 37 11.21 -4.74 -8.54
N THR A 38 10.79 -3.68 -7.84
CA THR A 38 11.10 -3.45 -6.43
C THR A 38 10.52 -4.55 -5.50
N TYR A 39 9.38 -5.15 -5.84
CA TYR A 39 8.79 -6.26 -5.07
C TYR A 39 9.46 -7.60 -5.36
N ARG A 40 9.83 -7.84 -6.63
CA ARG A 40 10.42 -9.10 -7.08
C ARG A 40 11.72 -9.47 -6.39
N GLU A 41 12.49 -8.49 -5.93
CA GLU A 41 13.71 -8.74 -5.16
C GLU A 41 13.40 -9.52 -3.87
N CYS A 42 12.36 -9.10 -3.14
CA CYS A 42 11.96 -9.75 -1.90
C CYS A 42 11.36 -11.16 -2.11
N VAL A 43 10.49 -11.34 -3.11
CA VAL A 43 9.85 -12.65 -3.39
C VAL A 43 10.85 -13.72 -3.80
N ARG A 44 11.99 -13.34 -4.39
CA ARG A 44 13.05 -14.27 -4.80
C ARG A 44 13.88 -14.82 -3.64
N THR A 45 13.74 -14.24 -2.44
CA THR A 45 14.43 -14.71 -1.24
C THR A 45 13.61 -15.79 -0.53
N GLU A 46 14.26 -16.77 0.11
CA GLU A 46 13.57 -17.85 0.85
C GLU A 46 12.75 -17.32 2.04
N GLN A 47 12.93 -16.05 2.44
CA GLN A 47 12.09 -15.35 3.42
C GLN A 47 10.77 -14.82 2.83
N GLY A 48 10.43 -15.24 1.61
CA GLY A 48 9.36 -14.76 0.75
C GLY A 48 8.21 -14.04 1.45
N ALA A 49 8.03 -12.78 1.05
CA ALA A 49 6.78 -12.04 1.10
C ALA A 49 5.62 -12.96 0.67
N GLY A 50 4.99 -13.64 1.63
CA GLY A 50 3.84 -14.50 1.35
C GLY A 50 2.74 -13.70 0.66
N GLU A 51 1.64 -14.34 0.26
CA GLU A 51 0.43 -13.67 -0.25
C GLU A 51 -0.07 -12.53 0.67
N ALA A 52 0.43 -12.48 1.91
CA ALA A 52 0.33 -11.40 2.89
C ALA A 52 0.92 -10.05 2.45
N GLU A 53 2.04 -10.02 1.73
CA GLU A 53 2.87 -8.84 1.50
C GLU A 53 2.65 -8.22 0.11
N ARG A 54 1.39 -7.90 -0.20
CA ARG A 54 1.03 -7.11 -1.39
C ARG A 54 0.10 -5.99 -0.98
N ALA A 55 -0.13 -5.03 -1.88
CA ALA A 55 -0.91 -3.83 -1.59
C ALA A 55 -0.35 -3.02 -0.40
N PHE A 56 0.98 -2.78 -0.40
CA PHE A 56 1.69 -2.02 0.65
C PHE A 56 1.12 -0.62 0.91
N CYS A 57 0.47 -0.01 -0.08
CA CYS A 57 -0.30 1.22 0.10
C CYS A 57 -1.45 1.11 1.12
N THR A 58 -1.93 -0.11 1.39
CA THR A 58 -2.96 -0.41 2.39
C THR A 58 -2.39 -1.13 3.62
N VAL A 59 -1.54 -2.13 3.44
CA VAL A 59 -1.03 -2.95 4.57
C VAL A 59 0.11 -2.29 5.33
N GLY A 60 0.81 -1.31 4.72
CA GLY A 60 2.04 -0.71 5.27
C GLY A 60 3.29 -1.24 4.57
N GLY A 61 4.47 -0.78 4.99
CA GLY A 61 5.75 -1.15 4.37
C GLY A 61 6.12 -2.63 4.55
N SER A 62 7.11 -3.10 3.78
CA SER A 62 7.74 -4.42 3.94
C SER A 62 9.09 -4.27 4.62
N ALA A 63 9.44 -5.23 5.48
CA ALA A 63 10.79 -5.33 6.05
C ALA A 63 11.81 -5.97 5.08
N CYS A 64 11.31 -6.65 4.04
CA CYS A 64 12.12 -7.43 3.11
C CYS A 64 12.58 -6.61 1.89
N ILE A 65 11.82 -5.58 1.50
CA ILE A 65 12.21 -4.66 0.43
C ILE A 65 13.09 -3.57 1.03
N VAL A 66 14.40 -3.67 0.79
CA VAL A 66 15.38 -2.69 1.29
C VAL A 66 15.83 -1.74 0.18
N ASN A 67 15.93 -2.23 -1.06
CA ASN A 67 16.37 -1.44 -2.20
C ASN A 67 15.19 -0.99 -3.07
N GLU A 68 15.19 0.29 -3.45
CA GLU A 68 14.23 0.84 -4.39
C GLU A 68 14.80 0.71 -5.81
N HIS A 69 14.14 -0.07 -6.66
CA HIS A 69 14.47 -0.17 -8.08
C HIS A 69 13.51 0.70 -8.88
N GLU A 70 12.54 0.06 -9.53
CA GLU A 70 11.45 0.72 -10.23
C GLU A 70 10.15 0.41 -9.49
N CYS A 71 9.31 1.44 -9.30
CA CYS A 71 8.01 1.31 -8.66
C CYS A 71 6.89 1.59 -9.64
N LEU A 72 5.96 0.64 -9.73
CA LEU A 72 4.76 0.75 -10.58
C LEU A 72 3.53 1.26 -9.82
N CYS A 73 3.70 1.81 -8.60
CA CYS A 73 2.57 2.28 -7.80
C CYS A 73 1.82 3.45 -8.46
N SER A 74 2.52 4.34 -9.17
CA SER A 74 1.89 5.49 -9.86
C SER A 74 0.95 5.08 -10.99
N THR A 75 1.17 3.92 -11.61
CA THR A 75 0.32 3.36 -12.67
C THR A 75 -0.62 2.26 -12.16
N CYS A 76 -0.57 1.96 -10.86
CA CYS A 76 -1.37 0.92 -10.25
C CYS A 76 -2.85 1.34 -10.19
N PRO A 77 -3.80 0.51 -10.70
CA PRO A 77 -5.23 0.81 -10.63
C PRO A 77 -5.72 1.08 -9.21
N LEU A 78 -5.19 0.33 -8.24
CA LEU A 78 -5.51 0.52 -6.81
C LEU A 78 -5.05 1.90 -6.30
N SER A 79 -3.89 2.38 -6.74
CA SER A 79 -3.40 3.71 -6.34
C SER A 79 -4.30 4.81 -6.87
N ARG A 80 -4.79 4.64 -8.11
CA ARG A 80 -5.73 5.57 -8.74
C ARG A 80 -7.10 5.54 -8.06
N GLU A 81 -7.63 4.36 -7.73
CA GLU A 81 -8.90 4.20 -7.03
C GLU A 81 -8.87 4.82 -5.63
N MET A 82 -7.74 4.73 -4.95
CA MET A 82 -7.53 5.32 -3.62
C MET A 82 -7.04 6.78 -3.65
N GLU A 83 -6.93 7.39 -4.84
CA GLU A 83 -6.44 8.76 -5.06
C GLU A 83 -5.10 9.06 -4.37
N LEU A 84 -4.21 8.06 -4.34
CA LEU A 84 -2.91 8.21 -3.69
C LEU A 84 -1.95 8.98 -4.59
N SER A 85 -1.21 9.93 -4.01
CA SER A 85 -0.33 10.84 -4.75
C SER A 85 1.12 10.38 -4.77
N PHE A 86 1.52 9.49 -3.84
CA PHE A 86 2.89 9.06 -3.70
C PHE A 86 3.15 7.70 -4.35
N SER A 87 4.39 7.20 -4.20
CA SER A 87 4.82 5.89 -4.64
C SER A 87 5.74 5.27 -3.59
N TYR A 88 6.29 4.09 -3.85
CA TYR A 88 7.21 3.42 -2.92
C TYR A 88 6.63 3.19 -1.51
N TYR A 89 5.33 2.85 -1.42
CA TYR A 89 4.68 2.57 -0.13
C TYR A 89 5.30 1.38 0.63
N CYS A 90 6.00 0.50 -0.08
CA CYS A 90 6.73 -0.62 0.51
C CYS A 90 7.91 -0.18 1.39
N THR A 91 8.55 0.96 1.10
CA THR A 91 9.78 1.42 1.77
C THR A 91 9.58 2.76 2.47
N ARG A 92 8.80 3.68 1.87
CA ARG A 92 8.61 5.05 2.34
C ARG A 92 7.43 5.24 3.28
N GLY A 93 6.65 4.18 3.51
CA GLY A 93 5.47 4.19 4.36
C GLY A 93 4.20 4.62 3.64
N SER A 94 3.12 4.77 4.42
CA SER A 94 1.78 5.09 3.90
C SER A 94 1.69 6.49 3.29
N GLU A 95 0.65 6.74 2.50
CA GLU A 95 0.33 8.06 1.95
C GLU A 95 0.35 9.16 3.02
N ALA A 96 -0.26 8.92 4.19
CA ALA A 96 -0.28 9.87 5.28
C ALA A 96 1.12 10.14 5.84
N GLN A 97 1.95 9.11 6.00
CA GLN A 97 3.32 9.27 6.47
C GLN A 97 4.16 10.07 5.48
N GLN A 98 4.01 9.80 4.18
CA GLN A 98 4.73 10.52 3.13
C GLN A 98 4.28 11.99 3.02
N ARG A 99 2.97 12.27 3.11
CA ARG A 99 2.44 13.65 3.17
C ARG A 99 2.98 14.42 4.36
N VAL A 100 2.97 13.82 5.56
CA VAL A 100 3.52 14.46 6.75
C VAL A 100 5.00 14.79 6.54
N ARG A 101 5.79 13.85 5.99
CA ARG A 101 7.21 14.06 5.69
C ARG A 101 7.45 15.20 4.69
N GLU A 102 6.63 15.29 3.65
CA GLU A 102 6.69 16.38 2.68
C GLU A 102 6.39 17.73 3.34
N VAL A 103 5.32 17.82 4.15
CA VAL A 103 4.92 19.06 4.84
C VAL A 103 5.99 19.54 5.83
N ILE A 104 6.64 18.63 6.54
CA ILE A 104 7.71 18.98 7.50
C ILE A 104 9.10 19.13 6.85
N GLY A 105 9.20 18.98 5.52
CA GLY A 105 10.46 19.17 4.78
C GLY A 105 11.51 18.08 5.00
N LEU A 106 11.14 16.92 5.54
CA LEU A 106 12.05 15.78 5.70
C LEU A 106 11.99 14.91 4.44
N ARG A 107 12.94 15.14 3.52
CA ARG A 107 13.21 14.23 2.40
C ARG A 107 13.94 12.98 2.90
#